data_AF-L8N4F0-F1
#
_entry.id   AF-L8N4F0-F1
#
_cell.length_a   1.000
_cell.length_b   1.000
_cell.length_c   1.000
_cell.angle_alpha   90.00
_cell.angle_beta   90.00
_cell.angle_gamma   90.00
#
_symmetry.space_group_name_H-M   'P 1'
#
loop_
_entity.id
_entity.type
_entity.pdbx_description
1 polymer ?
#
loop_
_entity_poly.entity_id
_entity_poly.type
_entity_poly.pdbx_seq_one_letter_code
_entity_poly.pdbx_strand_id
1 'polypeptide(L)'
;MGNLNIQSMNDRTPRTNMQKLHKVSKIAIAHHLANLVKNGRSKVLSPSDSGFSLLESLVAVAVVGILIAAITPMVALTTSSRINSRRVDQATQAARSYIDAVRGGVIDTTNFPSNLVKNNAVAGSANAQAQYVFDSIAAPTLTTFPINSTACQNIANNVPSGTVQGICVSPNGNSYKSGNPQEFYSDPQNFFIQPMRSGPLNTVTTASTDLKNQGFWLAVRVYRADALFSGLTLLTGTETACSRQSSFGSPLPRNCPLVTMRSQILPTVNASNLDNIRTGTGSN
;
A
#
# COMPACT_ATOMS: atom_id res chain seq x y z
N MET A 1 -15.79 43.93 10.51
CA MET A 1 -17.10 43.86 9.83
C MET A 1 -17.06 44.83 8.66
N GLY A 2 -16.80 44.34 7.46
CA GLY A 2 -16.69 45.16 6.24
C GLY A 2 -17.57 44.54 5.17
N ASN A 3 -18.70 45.17 4.91
CA ASN A 3 -19.71 44.79 3.93
C ASN A 3 -19.26 45.27 2.55
N LEU A 4 -19.07 44.36 1.59
CA LEU A 4 -18.89 44.70 0.19
C LEU A 4 -20.07 44.15 -0.62
N ASN A 5 -20.91 45.09 -1.00
CA ASN A 5 -22.08 44.99 -1.86
C ASN A 5 -21.60 45.20 -3.31
N ILE A 6 -21.81 44.23 -4.20
CA ILE A 6 -21.61 44.42 -5.65
C ILE A 6 -22.89 43.98 -6.36
N GLN A 7 -23.59 44.98 -6.89
CA GLN A 7 -24.72 44.85 -7.79
C GLN A 7 -24.26 44.42 -9.19
N SER A 8 -24.94 43.40 -9.71
CA SER A 8 -25.55 43.30 -11.04
C SER A 8 -24.89 44.01 -12.23
N MET A 9 -24.39 43.22 -13.19
CA MET A 9 -24.51 43.53 -14.61
C MET A 9 -25.10 42.33 -15.35
N ASN A 10 -26.25 42.59 -15.95
CA ASN A 10 -27.12 41.72 -16.72
C ASN A 10 -26.85 42.05 -18.18
N ASP A 11 -26.41 41.09 -19.00
CA ASP A 11 -26.39 41.28 -20.45
C ASP A 11 -26.99 40.05 -21.15
N ARG A 12 -28.22 40.24 -21.61
CA ARG A 12 -28.99 39.33 -22.46
C ARG A 12 -28.96 39.90 -23.87
N THR A 13 -28.38 39.16 -24.81
CA THR A 13 -28.70 39.29 -26.23
C THR A 13 -29.07 37.93 -26.83
N PRO A 14 -30.16 37.83 -27.61
CA PRO A 14 -30.63 36.57 -28.18
C PRO A 14 -30.01 36.33 -29.57
N ARG A 15 -29.40 35.16 -29.78
CA ARG A 15 -29.02 34.68 -31.12
C ARG A 15 -30.16 33.86 -31.72
N THR A 16 -31.00 34.52 -32.50
CA THR A 16 -31.82 33.89 -33.55
C THR A 16 -30.97 33.77 -34.83
N ASN A 17 -31.31 32.81 -35.70
CA ASN A 17 -30.72 32.52 -37.03
C ASN A 17 -29.61 31.48 -37.16
N MET A 18 -29.86 30.25 -36.70
CA MET A 18 -29.20 29.05 -37.28
C MET A 18 -30.14 27.84 -37.40
N GLN A 19 -31.33 28.03 -37.99
CA GLN A 19 -32.23 26.91 -38.28
C GLN A 19 -32.58 26.71 -39.77
N LYS A 20 -32.08 27.56 -40.67
CA LYS A 20 -32.46 27.47 -42.10
C LYS A 20 -31.44 26.78 -43.01
N LEU A 21 -30.32 26.27 -42.49
CA LEU A 21 -29.29 25.60 -43.29
C LEU A 21 -29.15 24.08 -43.01
N HIS A 22 -30.13 23.46 -42.35
CA HIS A 22 -30.13 22.00 -42.09
C HIS A 22 -31.25 21.24 -42.82
N LYS A 23 -32.14 21.93 -43.53
CA LYS A 23 -33.25 21.27 -44.25
C LYS A 23 -32.96 20.93 -45.71
N VAL A 24 -31.97 21.57 -46.35
CA VAL A 24 -31.69 21.31 -47.78
C VAL A 24 -30.71 20.15 -47.98
N SER A 25 -29.84 19.84 -47.01
CA SER A 25 -28.85 18.75 -47.11
C SER A 25 -29.44 17.34 -46.93
N LYS A 26 -30.54 17.19 -46.18
CA LYS A 26 -31.12 15.86 -45.90
C LYS A 26 -31.83 15.21 -47.10
N ILE A 27 -32.31 16.00 -48.06
CA ILE A 27 -33.09 15.49 -49.20
C ILE A 27 -32.15 14.90 -50.28
N ALA A 28 -30.97 15.48 -50.48
CA ALA A 28 -30.00 14.97 -51.46
C ALA A 28 -29.34 13.65 -51.02
N ILE A 29 -29.09 13.48 -49.72
CA ILE A 29 -28.48 12.25 -49.17
C ILE A 29 -29.46 11.07 -49.22
N ALA A 30 -30.76 11.31 -49.03
CA ALA A 30 -31.77 10.26 -49.07
C ALA A 30 -31.95 9.65 -50.48
N HIS A 31 -31.87 10.47 -51.54
CA HIS A 31 -31.96 9.97 -52.92
C HIS A 31 -30.73 9.18 -53.37
N HIS A 32 -29.54 9.53 -52.86
CA HIS A 32 -28.31 8.81 -53.19
C HIS A 32 -28.21 7.45 -52.48
N LEU A 33 -28.74 7.35 -51.25
CA LEU A 33 -28.86 6.09 -50.51
C LEU A 33 -29.92 5.16 -51.12
N ALA A 34 -31.06 5.68 -51.58
CA ALA A 34 -32.10 4.85 -52.20
C ALA A 34 -31.62 4.15 -53.48
N ASN A 35 -30.77 4.81 -54.29
CA ASN A 35 -30.20 4.18 -55.48
C ASN A 35 -29.05 3.19 -55.18
N LEU A 36 -28.32 3.37 -54.07
CA LEU A 36 -27.32 2.40 -53.62
C LEU A 36 -27.96 1.10 -53.08
N VAL A 37 -29.11 1.20 -52.41
CA VAL A 37 -29.84 0.00 -51.96
C VAL A 37 -30.49 -0.74 -53.14
N LYS A 38 -30.93 -0.03 -54.18
CA LYS A 38 -31.61 -0.65 -55.34
C LYS A 38 -30.65 -1.44 -56.25
N ASN A 39 -29.38 -1.05 -56.32
CA ASN A 39 -28.39 -1.71 -57.18
C ASN A 39 -27.39 -2.62 -56.43
N GLY A 40 -27.42 -2.64 -55.09
CA GLY A 40 -26.58 -3.52 -54.25
C GLY A 40 -27.10 -4.95 -54.08
N ARG A 41 -28.11 -5.40 -54.85
CA ARG A 41 -28.47 -6.81 -54.92
C ARG A 41 -27.43 -7.56 -55.77
N SER A 42 -26.28 -7.79 -55.16
CA SER A 42 -25.40 -8.89 -55.55
C SER A 42 -26.25 -10.13 -55.68
N LYS A 43 -26.10 -10.83 -56.82
CA LYS A 43 -26.58 -12.19 -56.99
C LYS A 43 -26.18 -12.98 -55.76
N VAL A 44 -27.17 -13.34 -54.95
CA VAL A 44 -27.05 -14.36 -53.93
C VAL A 44 -26.63 -15.60 -54.72
N LEU A 45 -25.33 -15.92 -54.68
CA LEU A 45 -24.88 -17.26 -55.03
C LEU A 45 -25.69 -18.21 -54.15
N SER A 46 -26.29 -19.19 -54.81
CA SER A 46 -27.06 -20.28 -54.23
C SER A 46 -26.49 -20.66 -52.87
N PRO A 47 -27.30 -20.68 -51.79
CA PRO A 47 -26.85 -21.24 -50.54
C PRO A 47 -26.68 -22.74 -50.79
N SER A 48 -25.44 -23.19 -50.97
CA SER A 48 -25.09 -24.50 -50.48
C SER A 48 -25.18 -24.42 -48.96
N ASP A 49 -26.41 -24.50 -48.44
CA ASP A 49 -26.72 -24.78 -47.04
C ASP A 49 -26.26 -26.22 -46.74
N SER A 50 -24.95 -26.44 -46.80
CA SER A 50 -24.32 -27.49 -46.03
C SER A 50 -24.40 -27.02 -44.59
N GLY A 51 -25.51 -27.36 -43.92
CA GLY A 51 -25.70 -27.07 -42.52
C GLY A 51 -24.45 -27.46 -41.74
N PHE A 52 -23.93 -26.53 -40.93
CA PHE A 52 -22.82 -26.79 -40.02
C PHE A 52 -23.05 -28.13 -39.34
N SER A 53 -22.26 -29.14 -39.72
CA SER A 53 -22.41 -30.44 -39.10
C SER A 53 -22.11 -30.29 -37.61
N LEU A 54 -22.84 -31.00 -36.75
CA LEU A 54 -22.55 -31.03 -35.30
C LEU A 54 -21.08 -31.34 -35.01
N LEU A 55 -20.39 -32.03 -35.93
CA LEU A 55 -18.96 -32.33 -35.82
C LEU A 55 -18.08 -31.10 -36.07
N GLU A 56 -18.41 -30.22 -37.01
CA GLU A 56 -17.63 -29.01 -37.29
C GLU A 56 -17.72 -28.00 -36.13
N SER A 57 -18.92 -27.81 -35.58
CA SER A 57 -19.11 -26.98 -34.39
C SER A 57 -18.45 -27.59 -33.15
N LEU A 58 -18.45 -28.93 -33.01
CA LEU A 58 -17.75 -29.64 -31.94
C LEU A 58 -16.23 -29.48 -32.04
N VAL A 59 -15.66 -29.60 -33.25
CA VAL A 59 -14.22 -29.37 -33.49
C VAL A 59 -13.86 -27.91 -33.25
N ALA A 60 -14.68 -26.95 -33.71
CA ALA A 60 -14.43 -25.53 -33.49
C ALA A 60 -14.39 -25.18 -31.99
N VAL A 61 -15.36 -25.67 -31.20
CA VAL A 61 -15.36 -25.45 -29.73
C VAL A 61 -14.18 -26.16 -29.06
N ALA A 62 -13.80 -27.36 -29.51
CA ALA A 62 -12.62 -28.06 -28.98
C ALA A 62 -11.32 -27.29 -29.23
N VAL A 63 -11.13 -26.76 -30.45
CA VAL A 63 -9.94 -25.94 -30.80
C VAL A 63 -9.91 -24.65 -29.99
N VAL A 64 -11.03 -23.93 -29.88
CA VAL A 64 -11.11 -22.71 -29.07
C VAL A 64 -10.83 -23.02 -27.59
N GLY A 65 -11.34 -24.14 -27.07
CA GLY A 65 -11.07 -24.60 -25.71
C GLY A 65 -9.57 -24.83 -25.45
N ILE A 66 -8.87 -25.50 -26.37
CA ILE A 66 -7.43 -25.74 -26.26
C ILE A 66 -6.64 -24.42 -26.31
N LEU A 67 -7.04 -23.48 -27.19
CA LEU A 67 -6.40 -22.17 -27.30
C LEU A 67 -6.56 -21.35 -26.01
N ILE A 68 -7.76 -21.31 -25.43
CA ILE A 68 -8.01 -20.61 -24.16
C ILE A 68 -7.24 -21.30 -23.02
N ALA A 69 -7.23 -22.63 -22.96
CA ALA A 69 -6.49 -23.39 -21.96
C ALA A 69 -4.98 -23.13 -22.04
N ALA A 70 -4.41 -22.93 -23.24
CA ALA A 70 -3.00 -22.62 -23.43
C ALA A 70 -2.60 -21.20 -22.97
N ILE A 71 -3.49 -20.21 -23.12
CA ILE A 71 -3.19 -18.80 -22.79
C ILE A 71 -3.46 -18.49 -21.30
N THR A 72 -4.43 -19.18 -20.69
CA THR A 72 -4.87 -18.93 -19.30
C THR A 72 -3.73 -18.92 -18.26
N PRO A 73 -2.76 -19.87 -18.26
CA PRO A 73 -1.68 -19.89 -17.29
C PRO A 73 -0.84 -18.60 -17.27
N MET A 74 -0.54 -18.03 -18.44
CA MET A 74 0.26 -16.80 -18.56
C MET A 74 -0.49 -15.57 -18.04
N VAL A 75 -1.81 -15.50 -18.27
CA VAL A 75 -2.65 -14.41 -17.75
C VAL A 75 -2.71 -14.47 -16.23
N ALA A 76 -2.92 -15.67 -15.66
CA ALA A 76 -2.97 -15.87 -14.21
C ALA A 76 -1.66 -15.49 -13.50
N LEU A 77 -0.50 -15.84 -14.08
CA LEU A 77 0.80 -15.46 -13.54
C LEU A 77 1.01 -13.94 -13.60
N THR A 78 0.62 -13.30 -14.69
CA THR A 78 0.78 -11.84 -14.88
C THR A 78 -0.09 -11.04 -13.91
N THR A 79 -1.34 -11.46 -13.69
CA THR A 79 -2.24 -10.78 -12.74
C THR A 79 -1.75 -10.95 -11.31
N SER A 80 -1.28 -12.14 -10.93
CA SER A 80 -0.67 -12.40 -9.61
C SER A 80 0.51 -11.46 -9.33
N SER A 81 1.45 -11.34 -10.28
CA SER A 81 2.62 -10.46 -10.14
C SER A 81 2.21 -9.00 -9.92
N ARG A 82 1.23 -8.50 -10.67
CA ARG A 82 0.71 -7.12 -10.51
C ARG A 82 0.06 -6.89 -9.15
N ILE A 83 -0.71 -7.85 -8.64
CA ILE A 83 -1.34 -7.74 -7.31
C ILE A 83 -0.27 -7.71 -6.23
N ASN A 84 0.76 -8.57 -6.34
CA ASN A 84 1.86 -8.57 -5.39
C ASN A 84 2.66 -7.27 -5.42
N SER A 85 2.95 -6.72 -6.62
CA SER A 85 3.62 -5.41 -6.74
C SER A 85 2.82 -4.32 -6.04
N ARG A 86 1.51 -4.24 -6.31
CA ARG A 86 0.64 -3.25 -5.65
C ARG A 86 0.63 -3.39 -4.13
N ARG A 87 0.64 -4.62 -3.61
CA ARG A 87 0.71 -4.87 -2.16
C ARG A 87 2.02 -4.40 -1.56
N VAL A 88 3.14 -4.64 -2.25
CA VAL A 88 4.46 -4.15 -1.83
C VAL A 88 4.50 -2.61 -1.87
N ASP A 89 3.91 -1.98 -2.88
CA ASP A 89 3.83 -0.52 -2.99
C ASP A 89 3.01 0.09 -1.84
N GLN A 90 1.86 -0.50 -1.52
CA GLN A 90 1.03 -0.05 -0.39
C GLN A 90 1.74 -0.27 0.95
N ALA A 91 2.40 -1.41 1.16
CA ALA A 91 3.20 -1.67 2.35
C ALA A 91 4.38 -0.70 2.48
N THR A 92 5.01 -0.35 1.36
CA THR A 92 6.09 0.65 1.28
C THR A 92 5.58 2.04 1.68
N GLN A 93 4.40 2.43 1.19
CA GLN A 93 3.77 3.68 1.56
C GLN A 93 3.43 3.72 3.05
N ALA A 94 2.89 2.63 3.60
CA ALA A 94 2.58 2.48 5.02
C ALA A 94 3.83 2.63 5.91
N ALA A 95 4.93 1.97 5.52
CA ALA A 95 6.22 2.10 6.22
C ALA A 95 6.75 3.54 6.21
N ARG A 96 6.69 4.22 5.05
CA ARG A 96 7.13 5.62 4.91
C ARG A 96 6.28 6.55 5.77
N SER A 97 4.96 6.43 5.72
CA SER A 97 4.07 7.24 6.55
C SER A 97 4.33 7.05 8.04
N TYR A 98 4.69 5.83 8.47
CA TYR A 98 5.07 5.57 9.85
C TYR A 98 6.36 6.33 10.24
N ILE A 99 7.40 6.21 9.41
CA ILE A 99 8.68 6.90 9.63
C ILE A 99 8.48 8.41 9.66
N ASP A 100 7.68 8.96 8.75
CA ASP A 100 7.39 10.39 8.69
C ASP A 100 6.56 10.85 9.89
N ALA A 101 5.62 10.04 10.38
CA ALA A 101 4.87 10.33 11.61
C ALA A 101 5.78 10.33 12.87
N VAL A 102 6.78 9.45 12.93
CA VAL A 102 7.81 9.49 13.98
C VAL A 102 8.68 10.74 13.86
N ARG A 103 9.14 11.09 12.66
CA ARG A 103 9.94 12.30 12.40
C ARG A 103 9.18 13.59 12.74
N GLY A 104 7.89 13.62 12.42
CA GLY A 104 7.00 14.74 12.73
C GLY A 104 6.58 14.81 14.20
N GLY A 105 7.00 13.86 15.04
CA GLY A 105 6.63 13.82 16.46
C GLY A 105 5.17 13.46 16.73
N VAL A 106 4.43 13.01 15.71
CA VAL A 106 3.05 12.52 15.86
C VAL A 106 3.05 11.20 16.63
N ILE A 107 4.03 10.34 16.37
CA ILE A 107 4.25 9.09 17.10
C ILE A 107 5.35 9.31 18.14
N ASP A 108 4.98 9.19 19.41
CA ASP A 108 5.94 9.17 20.52
C ASP A 108 6.64 7.81 20.60
N THR A 109 7.98 7.82 20.57
CA THR A 109 8.82 6.63 20.61
C THR A 109 9.45 6.36 21.97
N THR A 110 9.25 7.25 22.95
CA THR A 110 9.89 7.17 24.27
C THR A 110 9.47 5.92 25.03
N ASN A 111 8.18 5.57 24.95
CA ASN A 111 7.56 4.46 25.67
C ASN A 111 7.51 3.15 24.88
N PHE A 112 8.39 2.98 23.89
CA PHE A 112 8.50 1.70 23.19
C PHE A 112 8.87 0.58 24.17
N PRO A 113 8.22 -0.59 24.04
CA PRO A 113 8.48 -1.75 24.88
C PRO A 113 9.91 -2.27 24.62
N SER A 114 10.55 -2.79 25.65
CA SER A 114 11.98 -3.14 25.64
C SER A 114 12.36 -4.17 24.58
N ASN A 115 11.43 -5.05 24.20
CA ASN A 115 11.63 -6.04 23.14
C ASN A 115 11.67 -5.45 21.72
N LEU A 116 11.22 -4.20 21.53
CA LEU A 116 11.32 -3.46 20.27
C LEU A 116 12.44 -2.41 20.30
N VAL A 117 13.18 -2.33 21.41
CA VAL A 117 14.29 -1.39 21.58
C VAL A 117 15.61 -2.16 21.57
N LYS A 118 16.48 -1.80 20.63
CA LYS A 118 17.88 -2.22 20.67
C LYS A 118 18.63 -1.29 21.64
N ASN A 119 18.84 -1.78 22.86
CA ASN A 119 19.52 -1.01 23.90
C ASN A 119 21.01 -0.80 23.57
N ASN A 120 21.44 0.47 23.57
CA ASN A 120 22.84 0.86 23.37
C ASN A 120 23.71 0.68 24.62
N ALA A 121 23.12 0.46 25.79
CA ALA A 121 23.79 0.48 27.10
C ALA A 121 24.52 -0.83 27.49
N VAL A 122 24.68 -1.80 26.58
CA VAL A 122 25.53 -2.95 26.88
C VAL A 122 26.98 -2.50 26.72
N ALA A 123 27.61 -2.13 27.84
CA ALA A 123 29.04 -1.86 27.97
C ALA A 123 29.82 -3.08 27.43
N GLY A 124 30.23 -3.01 26.17
CA GLY A 124 30.76 -4.16 25.42
C GLY A 124 30.34 -4.21 23.95
N SER A 125 29.34 -3.44 23.53
CA SER A 125 29.05 -3.23 22.11
C SER A 125 30.07 -2.25 21.50
N ALA A 126 31.33 -2.69 21.37
CA ALA A 126 32.47 -1.91 20.90
C ALA A 126 32.35 -1.41 19.44
N ASN A 127 31.31 -1.83 18.71
CA ASN A 127 31.08 -1.42 17.33
C ASN A 127 29.78 -0.60 17.26
N ALA A 128 29.89 0.68 16.89
CA ALA A 128 28.76 1.57 16.59
C ALA A 128 27.76 0.94 15.60
N GLN A 129 28.23 0.01 14.77
CA GLN A 129 27.44 -0.75 13.79
C GLN A 129 26.37 -1.67 14.40
N ALA A 130 26.57 -2.21 15.61
CA ALA A 130 25.61 -3.10 16.26
C ALA A 130 24.32 -2.37 16.67
N GLN A 131 24.34 -1.03 16.73
CA GLN A 131 23.16 -0.19 16.95
C GLN A 131 22.25 -0.10 15.71
N TYR A 132 22.73 -0.56 14.54
CA TYR A 132 22.02 -0.45 13.26
C TYR A 132 21.41 -1.78 12.79
N VAL A 133 21.61 -2.86 13.55
CA VAL A 133 21.16 -4.22 13.21
C VAL A 133 19.94 -4.58 14.07
N PHE A 134 18.79 -4.71 13.41
CA PHE A 134 17.50 -5.04 14.03
C PHE A 134 17.11 -6.52 13.84
N ASP A 135 18.00 -7.30 13.24
CA ASP A 135 17.72 -8.68 12.83
C ASP A 135 17.56 -9.61 14.05
N SER A 136 18.14 -9.24 15.20
CA SER A 136 17.96 -9.96 16.47
C SER A 136 16.61 -9.68 17.16
N ILE A 137 15.85 -8.67 16.72
CA ILE A 137 14.52 -8.41 17.27
C ILE A 137 13.55 -9.42 16.68
N ALA A 138 12.98 -10.23 17.57
CA ALA A 138 12.04 -11.30 17.22
C ALA A 138 10.85 -10.74 16.44
N ALA A 139 10.32 -11.57 15.53
CA ALA A 139 9.10 -11.22 14.82
C ALA A 139 7.89 -11.16 15.78
N PRO A 140 6.83 -10.42 15.41
CA PRO A 140 5.62 -10.33 16.22
C PRO A 140 5.01 -11.71 16.43
N THR A 141 4.59 -11.97 17.66
CA THR A 141 3.78 -13.14 18.01
C THR A 141 2.43 -12.68 18.54
N LEU A 142 1.45 -13.58 18.61
CA LEU A 142 0.15 -13.31 19.19
C LEU A 142 0.20 -12.88 20.66
N THR A 143 1.28 -13.19 21.38
CA THR A 143 1.46 -12.76 22.76
C THR A 143 2.13 -11.39 22.86
N THR A 144 2.97 -11.04 21.88
CA THR A 144 3.66 -9.75 21.81
C THR A 144 2.78 -8.66 21.21
N PHE A 145 1.87 -9.04 20.32
CA PHE A 145 0.86 -8.19 19.69
C PHE A 145 -0.47 -8.94 19.65
N PRO A 146 -1.24 -8.93 20.75
CA PRO A 146 -2.48 -9.67 20.86
C PRO A 146 -3.54 -9.14 19.89
N ILE A 147 -4.29 -10.05 19.27
CA ILE A 147 -5.41 -9.78 18.35
C ILE A 147 -6.67 -9.30 19.13
N ASN A 148 -6.53 -8.78 20.35
CA ASN A 148 -7.68 -8.27 21.09
C ASN A 148 -8.15 -6.92 20.50
N SER A 149 -9.40 -6.54 20.82
CA SER A 149 -10.20 -5.46 20.20
C SER A 149 -9.62 -4.05 20.22
N THR A 150 -8.45 -3.89 20.83
CA THR A 150 -7.78 -2.62 21.01
C THR A 150 -6.39 -2.56 20.38
N ALA A 151 -5.86 -3.63 19.78
CA ALA A 151 -4.52 -3.57 19.17
C ALA A 151 -4.39 -2.57 18.01
N CYS A 152 -5.50 -2.20 17.37
CA CYS A 152 -5.57 -1.15 16.36
C CYS A 152 -6.32 0.11 16.82
N GLN A 153 -6.80 0.17 18.08
CA GLN A 153 -7.61 1.28 18.61
C GLN A 153 -7.06 1.91 19.89
N ASN A 154 -6.28 1.18 20.70
CA ASN A 154 -5.64 1.65 21.93
C ASN A 154 -4.35 0.84 22.17
N ILE A 155 -3.27 1.24 21.49
CA ILE A 155 -1.96 0.58 21.59
C ILE A 155 -1.15 1.08 22.79
N ALA A 156 -1.84 1.52 23.83
CA ALA A 156 -1.24 1.80 25.12
C ALA A 156 -1.10 0.54 25.99
N ASN A 157 -1.87 -0.52 25.69
CA ASN A 157 -2.04 -1.65 26.60
C ASN A 157 -1.66 -3.02 26.02
N ASN A 158 -1.21 -3.08 24.75
CA ASN A 158 -1.10 -4.34 24.01
C ASN A 158 0.33 -4.76 23.64
N VAL A 159 1.36 -4.08 24.14
CA VAL A 159 2.69 -4.69 24.20
C VAL A 159 3.08 -4.77 25.68
N PRO A 160 3.55 -5.92 26.19
CA PRO A 160 4.01 -6.00 27.57
C PRO A 160 5.02 -4.86 27.83
N SER A 161 4.71 -4.00 28.81
CA SER A 161 5.59 -2.93 29.28
C SER A 161 5.81 -1.71 28.37
N GLY A 162 4.89 -1.38 27.44
CA GLY A 162 5.00 -0.14 26.65
C GLY A 162 3.83 0.19 25.71
N THR A 163 3.93 1.33 25.02
CA THR A 163 2.94 1.80 24.04
C THR A 163 3.60 1.99 22.67
N VAL A 164 2.94 1.52 21.60
CA VAL A 164 3.46 1.62 20.23
C VAL A 164 2.36 2.12 19.30
N GLN A 165 2.34 3.40 18.98
CA GLN A 165 1.26 3.96 18.17
C GLN A 165 1.45 3.64 16.68
N GLY A 166 0.34 3.62 15.92
CA GLY A 166 0.35 3.58 14.45
C GLY A 166 0.70 2.24 13.80
N ILE A 167 0.54 1.09 14.48
CA ILE A 167 0.98 -0.20 13.93
C ILE A 167 0.03 -0.85 12.93
N CYS A 168 -1.25 -0.47 12.93
CA CYS A 168 -2.25 -1.04 12.03
C CYS A 168 -2.51 -0.10 10.88
N VAL A 169 -2.48 -0.61 9.65
CA VAL A 169 -2.80 0.15 8.44
C VAL A 169 -3.85 -0.58 7.61
N SER A 170 -4.96 0.09 7.33
CA SER A 170 -6.03 -0.38 6.44
C SER A 170 -6.15 0.55 5.23
N PRO A 171 -5.58 0.19 4.06
CA PRO A 171 -5.61 1.03 2.87
C PRO A 171 -7.02 1.25 2.31
N ASN A 172 -7.93 0.32 2.54
CA ASN A 172 -9.31 0.36 2.03
C ASN A 172 -10.31 0.95 3.05
N GLY A 173 -9.86 1.27 4.27
CA GLY A 173 -10.64 1.93 5.31
C GLY A 173 -11.84 1.12 5.82
N ASN A 174 -11.91 -0.19 5.53
CA ASN A 174 -13.02 -1.04 5.97
C ASN A 174 -12.88 -1.48 7.43
N SER A 175 -11.66 -1.49 7.97
CA SER A 175 -11.33 -2.25 9.17
C SER A 175 -11.52 -1.50 10.48
N TYR A 176 -11.73 -0.19 10.42
CA TYR A 176 -11.99 0.64 11.60
C TYR A 176 -13.50 0.87 11.82
N LYS A 177 -14.37 0.33 10.96
CA LYS A 177 -15.80 0.62 10.96
C LYS A 177 -16.65 -0.28 11.86
N SER A 178 -16.18 -1.48 12.21
CA SER A 178 -17.01 -2.47 12.90
C SER A 178 -16.78 -2.59 14.40
N GLY A 179 -15.78 -1.91 14.96
CA GLY A 179 -15.36 -2.15 16.35
C GLY A 179 -14.84 -3.57 16.62
N ASN A 180 -14.84 -4.47 15.61
CA ASN A 180 -14.36 -5.83 15.72
C ASN A 180 -12.92 -5.90 15.17
N PRO A 181 -11.90 -6.17 16.01
CA PRO A 181 -10.52 -6.30 15.57
C PRO A 181 -10.34 -7.41 14.54
N GLN A 182 -11.17 -8.46 14.59
CA GLN A 182 -11.03 -9.63 13.75
C GLN A 182 -11.20 -9.29 12.27
N GLU A 183 -11.97 -8.25 11.95
CA GLU A 183 -12.15 -7.79 10.57
C GLU A 183 -10.89 -7.12 10.01
N PHE A 184 -10.06 -6.50 10.88
CA PHE A 184 -8.76 -6.01 10.46
C PHE A 184 -7.83 -7.17 10.10
N TYR A 185 -7.81 -8.21 10.92
CA TYR A 185 -6.90 -9.34 10.73
C TYR A 185 -7.36 -10.33 9.65
N SER A 186 -8.65 -10.35 9.30
CA SER A 186 -9.15 -11.24 8.24
C SER A 186 -8.98 -10.67 6.82
N ASP A 187 -8.74 -9.37 6.68
CA ASP A 187 -8.57 -8.74 5.36
C ASP A 187 -7.12 -8.87 4.86
N PRO A 188 -6.87 -9.53 3.71
CA PRO A 188 -5.54 -9.66 3.13
C PRO A 188 -4.95 -8.35 2.57
N GLN A 189 -5.72 -7.26 2.54
CA GLN A 189 -5.26 -5.92 2.14
C GLN A 189 -4.71 -5.10 3.30
N ASN A 190 -4.92 -5.55 4.54
CA ASN A 190 -4.43 -4.84 5.72
C ASN A 190 -3.00 -5.20 6.06
N PHE A 191 -2.32 -4.25 6.68
CA PHE A 191 -0.92 -4.35 7.03
C PHE A 191 -0.69 -4.10 8.50
N PHE A 192 0.23 -4.90 9.05
CA PHE A 192 0.70 -4.77 10.41
C PHE A 192 2.16 -4.28 10.38
N ILE A 193 2.46 -3.21 11.10
CA ILE A 193 3.77 -2.57 11.18
C ILE A 193 4.43 -2.97 12.50
N GLN A 194 5.62 -3.56 12.43
CA GLN A 194 6.50 -3.76 13.57
C GLN A 194 7.59 -2.67 13.54
N PRO A 195 7.43 -1.60 14.33
CA PRO A 195 8.47 -0.60 14.51
C PRO A 195 9.48 -1.06 15.56
N MET A 196 10.73 -0.68 15.36
CA MET A 196 11.85 -1.00 16.23
C MET A 196 12.79 0.20 16.28
N ARG A 197 13.35 0.52 17.44
CA ARG A 197 14.28 1.65 17.55
C ARG A 197 15.57 1.28 18.29
N SER A 198 16.63 2.01 18.03
CA SER A 198 17.84 1.99 18.87
C SER A 198 17.70 2.95 20.05
N GLY A 199 18.69 2.93 20.95
CA GLY A 199 18.81 3.90 22.04
C GLY A 199 18.38 3.36 23.40
N PRO A 200 18.21 4.24 24.40
CA PRO A 200 17.91 3.83 25.77
C PRO A 200 16.53 3.17 25.89
N LEU A 201 16.42 2.23 26.83
CA LEU A 201 15.14 1.62 27.21
C LEU A 201 14.23 2.64 27.90
N ASN A 202 12.92 2.42 27.82
CA ASN A 202 11.92 3.25 28.51
C ASN A 202 12.06 3.26 30.05
N THR A 203 12.77 2.28 30.62
CA THR A 203 13.11 2.22 32.05
C THR A 203 14.19 3.22 32.47
N VAL A 204 14.93 3.81 31.52
CA VAL A 204 15.95 4.82 31.78
C VAL A 204 15.27 6.19 31.90
N THR A 205 15.47 6.88 33.02
CA THR A 205 14.82 8.17 33.31
C THR A 205 15.16 9.26 32.30
N THR A 206 16.35 9.20 31.70
CA THR A 206 16.81 10.14 30.67
C THR A 206 16.41 9.74 29.26
N ALA A 207 15.71 8.62 29.04
CA ALA A 207 15.46 8.06 27.71
C ALA A 207 14.82 9.07 26.74
N SER A 208 13.83 9.84 27.19
CA SER A 208 13.18 10.87 26.38
C SER A 208 14.15 11.98 25.96
N THR A 209 14.99 12.44 26.90
CA THR A 209 15.98 13.48 26.66
C THR A 209 17.10 12.98 25.74
N ASP A 210 17.60 11.77 25.98
CA ASP A 210 18.67 11.16 25.19
C ASP A 210 18.22 10.91 23.74
N LEU A 211 17.01 10.41 23.52
CA LEU A 211 16.45 10.22 22.17
C LEU A 211 16.31 11.54 21.41
N LYS A 212 15.90 12.62 22.10
CA LYS A 212 15.78 13.96 21.49
C LYS A 212 17.13 14.60 21.20
N ASN A 213 18.13 14.39 22.06
CA ASN A 213 19.43 15.04 21.96
C ASN A 213 20.41 14.29 21.04
N GLN A 214 20.34 12.96 20.99
CA GLN A 214 21.29 12.12 20.23
C GLN A 214 20.67 11.59 18.93
N GLY A 215 19.34 11.66 18.80
CA GLY A 215 18.64 10.96 17.74
C GLY A 215 18.69 9.44 17.93
N PHE A 216 18.12 8.70 16.98
CA PHE A 216 18.09 7.25 17.04
C PHE A 216 17.86 6.65 15.65
N TRP A 217 18.08 5.35 15.53
CA TRP A 217 17.73 4.58 14.34
C TRP A 217 16.37 3.95 14.52
N LEU A 218 15.54 4.05 13.51
CA LEU A 218 14.23 3.44 13.41
C LEU A 218 14.27 2.40 12.30
N ALA A 219 13.84 1.18 12.61
CA ALA A 219 13.58 0.15 11.63
C ALA A 219 12.09 -0.23 11.67
N VAL A 220 11.55 -0.53 10.50
CA VAL A 220 10.15 -0.86 10.33
C VAL A 220 10.04 -2.11 9.48
N ARG A 221 9.30 -3.11 9.96
CA ARG A 221 8.88 -4.27 9.16
C ARG A 221 7.39 -4.19 8.94
N VAL A 222 6.94 -4.43 7.71
CA VAL A 222 5.52 -4.46 7.37
C VAL A 222 5.12 -5.86 6.99
N TYR A 223 4.16 -6.41 7.72
CA TYR A 223 3.56 -7.72 7.49
C TYR A 223 2.15 -7.56 6.96
N ARG A 224 1.62 -8.63 6.38
CA ARG A 224 0.19 -8.72 6.13
C ARG A 224 -0.55 -8.99 7.45
N ALA A 225 -1.70 -8.37 7.66
CA ALA A 225 -2.48 -8.58 8.87
C ALA A 225 -3.00 -10.03 9.00
N ASP A 226 -3.36 -10.66 7.88
CA ASP A 226 -3.83 -12.06 7.84
C ASP A 226 -2.76 -13.09 8.24
N ALA A 227 -1.48 -12.71 8.18
CA ALA A 227 -0.39 -13.56 8.64
C ALA A 227 -0.40 -13.76 10.16
N LEU A 228 -0.77 -12.72 10.94
CA LEU A 228 -0.95 -12.86 12.39
C LEU A 228 -2.19 -13.72 12.70
N PHE A 229 -3.30 -13.49 11.99
CA PHE A 229 -4.56 -14.20 12.24
C PHE A 229 -4.47 -15.71 12.03
N SER A 230 -3.73 -16.11 10.99
CA SER A 230 -3.62 -17.50 10.57
C SER A 230 -2.82 -18.39 11.53
N GLY A 231 -2.31 -17.85 12.64
CA GLY A 231 -1.48 -18.59 13.60
C GLY A 231 -0.10 -18.95 13.06
N LEU A 232 0.30 -18.36 11.93
CA LEU A 232 1.63 -18.57 11.36
C LEU A 232 2.68 -17.89 12.25
N THR A 233 3.80 -18.58 12.45
CA THR A 233 4.98 -17.96 13.06
C THR A 233 5.60 -16.99 12.05
N LEU A 234 5.53 -15.71 12.36
CA LEU A 234 6.14 -14.66 11.55
C LEU A 234 7.66 -14.78 11.57
N LEU A 235 8.26 -14.38 10.47
CA LEU A 235 9.69 -14.43 10.23
C LEU A 235 10.26 -13.01 10.19
N THR A 236 11.54 -12.87 10.51
CA THR A 236 12.23 -11.57 10.56
C THR A 236 12.55 -11.00 9.18
N GLY A 237 12.50 -11.84 8.14
CA GLY A 237 12.88 -11.52 6.76
C GLY A 237 14.31 -11.91 6.40
N THR A 238 15.10 -12.36 7.37
CA THR A 238 16.49 -12.83 7.16
C THR A 238 16.56 -14.32 6.82
N GLU A 239 15.47 -15.04 7.04
CA GLU A 239 15.35 -16.46 6.83
C GLU A 239 15.32 -16.78 5.33
N THR A 240 15.90 -17.92 4.95
CA THR A 240 15.92 -18.38 3.55
C THR A 240 14.53 -18.59 2.96
N ALA A 241 13.51 -18.76 3.79
CA ALA A 241 12.12 -18.80 3.34
C ALA A 241 11.67 -17.45 2.77
N CYS A 242 12.19 -16.34 3.29
CA CYS A 242 11.83 -14.99 2.88
C CYS A 242 12.66 -14.46 1.69
N SER A 243 13.78 -15.10 1.35
CA SER A 243 14.60 -14.75 0.19
C SER A 243 14.19 -15.45 -1.11
N ARG A 244 13.26 -16.41 -1.05
CA ARG A 244 12.77 -17.14 -2.23
C ARG A 244 11.77 -16.29 -3.03
N GLN A 245 12.28 -15.31 -3.78
CA GLN A 245 11.64 -14.98 -5.04
C GLN A 245 11.92 -16.13 -6.00
N SER A 246 10.98 -17.06 -6.13
CA SER A 246 11.06 -18.01 -7.24
C SER A 246 11.03 -17.19 -8.54
N SER A 247 11.91 -17.51 -9.49
CA SER A 247 12.00 -16.85 -10.81
C SER A 247 10.70 -16.93 -11.62
N PHE A 248 9.68 -17.61 -11.11
CA PHE A 248 8.37 -17.85 -11.72
C PHE A 248 7.20 -17.37 -10.83
N GLY A 249 7.33 -16.21 -10.21
CA GLY A 249 6.18 -15.43 -9.74
C GLY A 249 5.42 -16.00 -8.54
N SER A 250 6.03 -16.85 -7.72
CA SER A 250 5.39 -17.23 -6.46
C SER A 250 5.36 -16.02 -5.51
N PRO A 251 4.20 -15.74 -4.88
CA PRO A 251 4.12 -14.71 -3.86
C PRO A 251 5.10 -15.00 -2.72
N LEU A 252 5.64 -13.94 -2.11
CA LEU A 252 6.36 -14.07 -0.86
C LEU A 252 5.51 -14.85 0.15
N PRO A 253 6.11 -15.74 0.96
CA PRO A 253 5.39 -16.43 2.02
C PRO A 253 4.67 -15.44 2.93
N ARG A 254 3.45 -15.78 3.35
CA ARG A 254 2.61 -14.87 4.15
C ARG A 254 3.25 -14.46 5.48
N ASN A 255 4.11 -15.31 6.03
CA ASN A 255 4.79 -15.07 7.29
C ASN A 255 6.05 -14.20 7.17
N CYS A 256 6.46 -13.82 5.96
CA CYS A 256 7.59 -12.92 5.74
C CYS A 256 7.12 -11.45 5.71
N PRO A 257 7.97 -10.50 6.11
CA PRO A 257 7.67 -9.09 5.92
C PRO A 257 7.61 -8.79 4.41
N LEU A 258 6.60 -8.02 4.00
CA LEU A 258 6.48 -7.49 2.64
C LEU A 258 7.55 -6.43 2.39
N VAL A 259 7.87 -5.65 3.42
CA VAL A 259 8.78 -4.51 3.35
C VAL A 259 9.56 -4.43 4.65
N THR A 260 10.86 -4.15 4.54
CA THR A 260 11.70 -3.74 5.66
C THR A 260 12.38 -2.42 5.31
N MET A 261 12.31 -1.44 6.22
CA MET A 261 12.90 -0.11 6.04
C MET A 261 13.69 0.28 7.27
N ARG A 262 14.74 1.08 7.07
CA ARG A 262 15.55 1.67 8.13
C ARG A 262 15.70 3.16 7.85
N SER A 263 15.66 3.97 8.90
CA SER A 263 15.83 5.41 8.85
C SER A 263 16.55 5.90 10.09
N GLN A 264 17.40 6.90 9.92
CA GLN A 264 17.87 7.70 11.06
C GLN A 264 16.83 8.78 11.38
N ILE A 265 16.60 8.99 12.67
CA ILE A 265 15.85 10.11 13.24
C ILE A 265 16.88 11.03 13.87
N LEU A 266 16.97 12.25 13.35
CA LEU A 266 17.95 13.23 13.79
C LEU A 266 17.54 13.82 15.15
N PRO A 267 18.51 14.31 15.94
CA PRO A 267 18.23 15.08 17.14
C PRO A 267 17.28 16.24 16.89
N THR A 268 16.33 16.45 17.80
CA THR A 268 15.50 17.66 17.88
C THR A 268 16.16 18.66 18.84
N VAL A 269 17.40 19.04 18.55
CA VAL A 269 18.06 20.11 19.30
C VAL A 269 17.50 21.46 18.88
N ASN A 270 17.33 22.37 19.84
CA ASN A 270 16.87 23.75 19.61
C ASN A 270 17.61 24.39 18.43
N ALA A 271 16.89 25.23 17.66
CA ALA A 271 17.34 25.88 16.42
C ALA A 271 18.69 26.62 16.49
N SER A 272 19.23 26.86 17.69
CA SER A 272 20.60 27.32 17.94
C SER A 272 21.67 26.44 17.28
N ASN A 273 21.37 25.16 17.00
CA ASN A 273 22.31 24.24 16.35
C ASN A 273 22.28 24.31 14.81
N LEU A 274 21.27 24.91 14.19
CA LEU A 274 21.29 25.14 12.74
C LEU A 274 22.34 26.18 12.36
N ASP A 275 22.50 27.21 13.19
CA ASP A 275 23.58 28.19 13.03
C ASP A 275 24.96 27.53 13.23
N ASN A 276 25.08 26.58 14.15
CA ASN A 276 26.32 25.80 14.35
C ASN A 276 26.66 24.88 13.15
N ILE A 277 25.65 24.31 12.48
CA ILE A 277 25.84 23.56 11.23
C ILE A 277 26.28 24.52 10.11
N ARG A 278 25.71 25.74 10.07
CA ARG A 278 26.11 26.79 9.12
C ARG A 278 27.53 27.32 9.38
N THR A 279 27.99 27.34 10.64
CA THR A 279 29.34 27.79 11.03
C THR A 279 30.36 26.66 11.14
N GLY A 280 29.96 25.40 10.91
CA GLY A 280 30.87 24.25 10.93
C GLY A 280 31.41 23.89 12.32
N THR A 281 30.81 24.39 13.39
CA THR A 281 31.24 24.13 14.77
C THR A 281 30.35 23.04 15.36
N GLY A 282 30.84 21.79 15.37
CA GLY A 282 30.18 20.68 16.07
C GLY A 282 30.04 20.99 17.56
N SER A 283 28.91 20.60 18.17
CA SER A 283 28.70 20.75 19.61
C SER A 283 29.74 19.93 20.38
N ASN A 284 30.51 20.61 21.24
CA ASN A 284 31.29 19.99 22.31
C ASN A 284 30.38 19.38 23.38
#